data_AF-A0A495XW40-F1
#
_entry.id   AF-A0A495XW40-F1
#
_cell.length_a   1.000
_cell.length_b   1.000
_cell.length_c   1.000
_cell.angle_alpha   90.00
_cell.angle_beta   90.00
_cell.angle_gamma   90.00
#
_symmetry.space_group_name_H-M   'P 1'
#
loop_
_entity.id
_entity.type
_entity.pdbx_description
1 polymer ?
#
loop_
_entity_poly.entity_id
_entity_poly.type
_entity_poly.pdbx_seq_one_letter_code
_entity_poly.pdbx_strand_id
1 'polypeptide(L)'
;MQGPSRAASVESRGGFTAALAGGADPATLANELFSVVALLDGNVTLRRAVADPSREGSEKADLVQRLLGGRIGDAAVSVVKAVAAQRWSTERDLTDTLETFAVESVVAGAETGDRVDRVEDELFRFERIVAADPGLAAALADTSASTERRLSLVDRLLGGKVTDETMLLARQAVSAPRGRRFAASVEGFLAAAAARRDQQTATVISALPLGDDERGRLVAGLSSIYGGRVHLNTVVDPRVMGGIRVEIGDEVIDGTVIRKLEGARRAMGVS
;
A
#
# COMPACT_ATOMS: atom_id res chain seq x y z
N MET A 1 -3.47 -0.91 13.19
CA MET A 1 -2.81 -2.23 13.20
C MET A 1 -1.96 -2.43 14.46
N GLN A 2 -2.03 -3.62 15.06
CA GLN A 2 -1.12 -4.10 16.12
C GLN A 2 0.22 -4.59 15.55
N GLY A 3 1.20 -4.87 16.41
CA GLY A 3 2.57 -5.27 16.04
C GLY A 3 2.67 -6.41 15.01
N PRO A 4 1.97 -7.55 15.16
CA PRO A 4 2.05 -8.67 14.21
C PRO A 4 1.45 -8.32 12.84
N SER A 5 0.32 -7.61 12.80
CA SER A 5 -0.26 -7.15 11.53
C SER A 5 0.61 -6.13 10.80
N ARG A 6 1.36 -5.29 11.53
CA ARG A 6 2.35 -4.39 10.91
C ARG A 6 3.47 -5.18 10.24
N ALA A 7 4.03 -6.18 10.93
CA ALA A 7 5.07 -7.04 10.34
C ALA A 7 4.58 -7.81 9.12
N ALA A 8 3.36 -8.36 9.17
CA ALA A 8 2.72 -9.03 8.04
C ALA A 8 2.52 -8.10 6.83
N SER A 9 2.10 -6.86 7.06
CA SER A 9 1.97 -5.84 6.00
C SER A 9 3.32 -5.53 5.35
N VAL A 10 4.38 -5.38 6.15
CA VAL A 10 5.74 -5.16 5.63
C VAL A 10 6.24 -6.36 4.82
N GLU A 11 6.10 -7.58 5.33
CA GLU A 11 6.57 -8.77 4.59
C GLU A 11 5.80 -9.01 3.28
N SER A 12 4.50 -8.75 3.27
CA SER A 12 3.69 -8.94 2.06
C SER A 12 3.95 -7.87 0.98
N ARG A 13 4.52 -6.71 1.35
CA ARG A 13 4.84 -5.61 0.42
C ARG A 13 5.81 -6.03 -0.67
N GLY A 14 6.76 -6.93 -0.39
CA GLY A 14 7.68 -7.43 -1.41
C GLY A 14 6.97 -8.07 -2.61
N GLY A 15 5.85 -8.79 -2.37
CA GLY A 15 5.02 -9.36 -3.44
C GLY A 15 4.30 -8.29 -4.27
N PHE A 16 3.82 -7.23 -3.62
CA PHE A 16 3.22 -6.07 -4.29
C PHE A 16 4.22 -5.29 -5.14
N THR A 17 5.39 -4.98 -4.58
CA THR A 17 6.49 -4.33 -5.31
C THR A 17 6.90 -5.16 -6.53
N ALA A 18 7.06 -6.48 -6.37
CA ALA A 18 7.43 -7.37 -7.46
C ALA A 18 6.38 -7.38 -8.59
N ALA A 19 5.09 -7.30 -8.25
CA ALA A 19 4.01 -7.22 -9.23
C ALA A 19 4.11 -5.94 -10.06
N LEU A 20 4.33 -4.78 -9.43
CA LEU A 20 4.51 -3.50 -10.14
C LEU A 20 5.80 -3.48 -10.97
N ALA A 21 6.92 -3.94 -10.41
CA ALA A 21 8.21 -4.02 -11.11
C ALA A 21 8.18 -5.01 -12.28
N GLY A 22 7.33 -6.03 -12.21
CA GLY A 22 7.07 -7.00 -13.28
C GLY A 22 6.26 -6.44 -14.45
N GLY A 23 5.89 -5.16 -14.44
CA GLY A 23 5.17 -4.49 -15.53
C GLY A 23 3.66 -4.69 -15.48
N ALA A 24 3.09 -5.05 -14.33
CA ALA A 24 1.65 -5.07 -14.16
C ALA A 24 1.07 -3.66 -14.38
N ASP A 25 -0.01 -3.57 -15.15
CA ASP A 25 -0.73 -2.30 -15.32
C ASP A 25 -1.32 -1.87 -13.96
N PRO A 26 -0.94 -0.69 -13.41
CA PRO A 26 -1.32 -0.32 -12.05
C PRO A 26 -2.83 -0.12 -11.86
N ALA A 27 -3.55 0.32 -12.90
CA ALA A 27 -4.99 0.49 -12.86
C ALA A 27 -5.72 -0.87 -12.85
N THR A 28 -5.27 -1.82 -13.66
CA THR A 28 -5.80 -3.19 -13.67
C THR A 28 -5.54 -3.88 -12.34
N LEU A 29 -4.31 -3.83 -11.84
CA LEU A 29 -3.94 -4.41 -10.55
C LEU A 29 -4.77 -3.83 -9.40
N ALA A 30 -4.97 -2.50 -9.37
CA ALA A 30 -5.81 -1.85 -8.37
C ALA A 30 -7.26 -2.38 -8.39
N ASN A 31 -7.89 -2.44 -9.56
CA ASN A 31 -9.27 -2.92 -9.70
C ASN A 31 -9.42 -4.39 -9.29
N GLU A 32 -8.46 -5.24 -9.65
CA GLU A 32 -8.44 -6.65 -9.25
C GLU A 32 -8.29 -6.80 -7.73
N LEU A 33 -7.37 -6.06 -7.11
CA LEU A 33 -7.20 -6.06 -5.66
C LEU A 33 -8.45 -5.54 -4.93
N PHE A 34 -9.06 -4.45 -5.39
CA PHE A 34 -10.33 -3.97 -4.82
C PHE A 34 -11.46 -4.99 -4.97
N SER A 35 -11.53 -5.71 -6.10
CA SER A 35 -12.50 -6.79 -6.30
C SER A 35 -12.28 -7.94 -5.33
N VAL A 36 -11.02 -8.28 -5.05
CA VAL A 36 -10.67 -9.28 -4.03
C VAL A 36 -11.05 -8.80 -2.63
N VAL A 37 -10.80 -7.54 -2.29
CA VAL A 37 -11.24 -6.96 -1.00
C VAL A 37 -12.76 -7.07 -0.86
N ALA A 38 -13.52 -6.68 -1.88
CA ALA A 38 -14.97 -6.78 -1.89
C ALA A 38 -15.47 -8.22 -1.75
N LEU A 39 -14.82 -9.18 -2.42
CA LEU A 39 -15.11 -10.61 -2.30
C LEU A 39 -14.89 -11.13 -0.87
N LEU A 40 -13.75 -10.79 -0.26
CA LEU A 40 -13.42 -11.23 1.09
C LEU A 40 -14.33 -10.58 2.14
N ASP A 41 -14.65 -9.29 1.99
CA ASP A 41 -15.56 -8.62 2.91
C ASP A 41 -17.00 -9.12 2.81
N GLY A 42 -17.45 -9.46 1.60
CA GLY A 42 -18.78 -10.04 1.35
C GLY A 42 -18.90 -11.50 1.79
N ASN A 43 -17.79 -12.21 1.99
CA ASN A 43 -17.79 -13.64 2.33
C ASN A 43 -16.92 -13.94 3.56
N VAL A 44 -17.55 -13.88 4.75
CA VAL A 44 -16.89 -14.10 6.05
C VAL A 44 -16.20 -15.46 6.13
N THR A 45 -16.79 -16.52 5.58
CA THR A 45 -16.20 -17.87 5.59
C THR A 45 -14.92 -17.90 4.77
N LEU A 46 -14.93 -17.30 3.57
CA LEU A 46 -13.74 -17.21 2.75
C LEU A 46 -12.65 -16.35 3.41
N ARG A 47 -13.03 -15.20 3.96
CA ARG A 47 -12.09 -14.33 4.67
C ARG A 47 -11.40 -15.05 5.83
N ARG A 48 -12.17 -15.81 6.62
CA ARG A 48 -11.63 -16.66 7.69
C ARG A 48 -10.66 -17.70 7.17
N ALA A 49 -11.01 -18.40 6.10
CA ALA A 49 -10.17 -19.44 5.53
C ALA A 49 -8.82 -18.90 5.01
N VAL A 50 -8.81 -17.66 4.49
CA VAL A 50 -7.60 -17.00 3.96
C VAL A 50 -6.80 -16.31 5.08
N ALA A 51 -7.44 -15.85 6.15
CA ALA A 51 -6.79 -15.18 7.28
C ALA A 51 -6.41 -16.11 8.45
N ASP A 52 -6.70 -17.41 8.34
CA ASP A 52 -6.49 -18.39 9.42
C ASP A 52 -5.02 -18.43 9.88
N PRO A 53 -4.72 -18.05 11.14
CA PRO A 53 -3.35 -18.05 11.65
C PRO A 53 -2.82 -19.46 11.97
N SER A 54 -3.68 -20.48 12.06
CA SER A 54 -3.31 -21.86 12.37
C SER A 54 -2.82 -22.64 11.15
N ARG A 55 -3.05 -22.14 9.94
CA ARG A 55 -2.63 -22.78 8.69
C ARG A 55 -1.26 -22.29 8.22
N GLU A 56 -0.52 -23.17 7.56
CA GLU A 56 0.74 -22.78 6.93
C GLU A 56 0.51 -21.74 5.82
N GLY A 57 1.49 -20.84 5.63
CA GLY A 57 1.40 -19.78 4.63
C GLY A 57 1.28 -20.32 3.19
N SER A 58 1.95 -21.43 2.90
CA SER A 58 1.89 -22.18 1.64
C SER A 58 0.47 -22.68 1.35
N GLU A 59 -0.18 -23.33 2.32
CA GLU A 59 -1.55 -23.83 2.15
C GLU A 59 -2.56 -22.71 1.85
N LYS A 60 -2.38 -21.56 2.50
CA LYS A 60 -3.22 -20.38 2.26
C LYS A 60 -2.97 -19.79 0.88
N ALA A 61 -1.71 -19.71 0.45
CA ALA A 61 -1.35 -19.28 -0.90
C ALA A 61 -1.92 -20.23 -1.97
N ASP A 62 -1.92 -21.55 -1.71
CA ASP A 62 -2.50 -22.54 -2.62
C ASP A 62 -4.04 -22.46 -2.67
N LEU A 63 -4.68 -22.13 -1.54
CA LEU A 63 -6.11 -21.81 -1.52
C LEU A 63 -6.41 -20.60 -2.41
N VAL A 64 -5.65 -19.52 -2.26
CA VAL A 64 -5.79 -18.33 -3.11
C VAL A 64 -5.58 -18.67 -4.58
N GLN A 65 -4.54 -19.44 -4.91
CA GLN A 65 -4.25 -19.87 -6.29
C GLN A 65 -5.43 -20.63 -6.91
N ARG A 66 -6.05 -21.56 -6.17
CA ARG A 66 -7.19 -22.34 -6.66
C ARG A 66 -8.45 -21.51 -6.86
N LEU A 67 -8.65 -20.47 -6.04
CA LEU A 67 -9.85 -19.65 -6.09
C LEU A 67 -9.77 -18.53 -7.11
N LEU A 68 -8.61 -17.88 -7.23
CA LEU A 68 -8.41 -16.67 -8.03
C LEU A 68 -7.58 -16.90 -9.30
N GLY A 69 -6.83 -18.01 -9.37
CA GLY A 69 -6.04 -18.35 -10.55
C GLY A 69 -6.90 -18.44 -11.81
N GLY A 70 -6.50 -17.72 -12.87
CA GLY A 70 -7.25 -17.64 -14.12
C GLY A 70 -8.54 -16.82 -14.05
N ARG A 71 -8.86 -16.19 -12.91
CA ARG A 71 -9.99 -15.25 -12.75
C ARG A 71 -9.55 -13.79 -12.74
N ILE A 72 -8.35 -13.53 -12.23
CA ILE A 72 -7.65 -12.25 -12.23
C ILE A 72 -6.23 -12.46 -12.76
N GLY A 73 -5.53 -11.38 -13.08
CA GLY A 73 -4.15 -11.42 -13.57
C GLY A 73 -3.17 -12.05 -12.58
N ASP A 74 -2.12 -12.68 -13.11
CA ASP A 74 -1.10 -13.39 -12.31
C ASP A 74 -0.40 -12.47 -11.30
N ALA A 75 -0.25 -11.18 -11.65
CA ALA A 75 0.26 -10.15 -10.75
C ALA A 75 -0.63 -10.01 -9.50
N ALA A 76 -1.94 -9.82 -9.67
CA ALA A 76 -2.88 -9.70 -8.56
C ALA A 76 -2.95 -10.99 -7.73
N VAL A 77 -2.98 -12.16 -8.38
CA VAL A 77 -2.92 -13.45 -7.65
C VAL A 77 -1.67 -13.53 -6.78
N SER A 78 -0.51 -13.12 -7.31
CA SER A 78 0.76 -13.16 -6.58
C SER A 78 0.76 -12.23 -5.36
N VAL A 79 0.20 -11.02 -5.48
CA VAL A 79 0.04 -10.09 -4.36
C VAL A 79 -0.87 -10.69 -3.29
N VAL A 80 -2.04 -11.21 -3.67
CA VAL A 80 -2.99 -11.80 -2.71
C VAL A 80 -2.38 -13.03 -2.02
N LYS A 81 -1.60 -13.85 -2.73
CA LYS A 81 -0.85 -14.97 -2.14
C LYS A 81 0.18 -14.49 -1.12
N ALA A 82 0.95 -13.46 -1.45
CA ALA A 82 1.94 -12.88 -0.54
C ALA A 82 1.29 -12.36 0.74
N VAL A 83 0.12 -11.72 0.64
CA VAL A 83 -0.67 -11.26 1.78
C VAL A 83 -1.26 -12.42 2.59
N ALA A 84 -1.85 -13.42 1.93
CA ALA A 84 -2.48 -14.57 2.57
C ALA A 84 -1.47 -15.48 3.30
N ALA A 85 -0.24 -15.56 2.81
CA ALA A 85 0.83 -16.34 3.43
C ALA A 85 1.20 -15.84 4.84
N GLN A 86 0.91 -14.58 5.15
CA GLN A 86 1.29 -13.92 6.40
C GLN A 86 0.38 -14.26 7.57
N ARG A 87 0.86 -13.96 8.79
CA ARG A 87 0.10 -14.11 10.05
C ARG A 87 -0.51 -12.79 10.47
N TRP A 88 -1.83 -12.73 10.46
CA TRP A 88 -2.59 -11.51 10.79
C TRP A 88 -3.16 -11.57 12.20
N SER A 89 -3.12 -10.46 12.94
CA SER A 89 -3.79 -10.38 14.25
C SER A 89 -5.31 -10.36 14.12
N THR A 90 -5.82 -9.78 13.04
CA THR A 90 -7.26 -9.75 12.74
C THR A 90 -7.51 -10.06 11.26
N GLU A 91 -8.65 -10.68 10.95
CA GLU A 91 -9.11 -10.90 9.56
C GLU A 91 -9.22 -9.58 8.77
N ARG A 92 -9.53 -8.49 9.47
CA ARG A 92 -9.71 -7.17 8.89
C ARG A 92 -8.38 -6.55 8.48
N ASP A 93 -7.31 -6.76 9.26
CA ASP A 93 -5.97 -6.23 8.91
C ASP A 93 -5.47 -6.78 7.56
N LEU A 94 -5.80 -8.03 7.22
CA LEU A 94 -5.48 -8.63 5.92
C LEU A 94 -6.14 -7.86 4.77
N THR A 95 -7.44 -7.65 4.89
CA THR A 95 -8.24 -6.96 3.86
C THR A 95 -7.93 -5.47 3.80
N ASP A 96 -7.63 -4.83 4.93
CA ASP A 96 -7.13 -3.45 5.01
C ASP A 96 -5.78 -3.31 4.30
N THR A 97 -4.89 -4.31 4.40
CA THR A 97 -3.61 -4.31 3.68
C THR A 97 -3.81 -4.45 2.17
N LEU A 98 -4.68 -5.34 1.72
CA LEU A 98 -5.02 -5.45 0.30
C LEU A 98 -5.62 -4.16 -0.26
N GLU A 99 -6.48 -3.51 0.51
CA GLU A 99 -7.04 -2.21 0.15
C GLU A 99 -5.94 -1.14 0.04
N THR A 100 -5.00 -1.13 0.98
CA THR A 100 -3.85 -0.22 0.96
C THR A 100 -3.01 -0.45 -0.31
N PHE A 101 -2.67 -1.71 -0.64
CA PHE A 101 -1.94 -2.03 -1.88
C PHE A 101 -2.72 -1.68 -3.15
N ALA A 102 -4.05 -1.82 -3.14
CA ALA A 102 -4.88 -1.40 -4.26
C ALA A 102 -4.80 0.13 -4.47
N VAL A 103 -4.90 0.92 -3.40
CA VAL A 103 -4.75 2.38 -3.46
C VAL A 103 -3.34 2.78 -3.90
N GLU A 104 -2.32 2.15 -3.32
CA GLU A 104 -0.92 2.39 -3.70
C GLU A 104 -0.67 2.05 -5.18
N SER A 105 -1.36 1.05 -5.73
CA SER A 105 -1.31 0.72 -7.16
C SER A 105 -1.90 1.83 -8.02
N VAL A 106 -3.02 2.44 -7.59
CA VAL A 106 -3.58 3.61 -8.29
C VAL A 106 -2.59 4.78 -8.28
N VAL A 107 -1.96 5.03 -7.13
CA VAL A 107 -0.95 6.08 -6.98
C VAL A 107 0.27 5.79 -7.85
N ALA A 108 0.73 4.54 -7.94
CA ALA A 108 1.80 4.13 -8.85
C ALA A 108 1.49 4.42 -10.33
N GLY A 109 0.22 4.29 -10.74
CA GLY A 109 -0.24 4.72 -12.06
C GLY A 109 -0.10 6.23 -12.27
N ALA A 110 -0.51 7.03 -11.27
CA ALA A 110 -0.39 8.48 -11.29
C ALA A 110 1.06 8.97 -11.29
N GLU A 111 1.99 8.25 -10.62
CA GLU A 111 3.43 8.55 -10.59
C GLU A 111 4.05 8.54 -11.99
N THR A 112 3.64 7.60 -12.85
CA THR A 112 4.15 7.50 -14.21
C THR A 112 3.80 8.75 -15.04
N GLY A 113 2.70 9.42 -14.70
CA GLY A 113 2.25 10.65 -15.36
C GLY A 113 2.57 11.95 -14.63
N ASP A 114 3.31 11.91 -13.50
CA ASP A 114 3.54 13.05 -12.61
C ASP A 114 2.22 13.71 -12.14
N ARG A 115 1.20 12.87 -11.87
CA ARG A 115 -0.17 13.31 -11.52
C ARG A 115 -0.53 13.10 -10.05
N VAL A 116 0.38 12.63 -9.20
CA VAL A 116 0.08 12.27 -7.80
C VAL A 116 -0.51 13.45 -7.03
N ASP A 117 0.15 14.61 -7.09
CA ASP A 117 -0.32 15.83 -6.42
C ASP A 117 -1.71 16.25 -6.91
N ARG A 118 -1.97 16.07 -8.22
CA ARG A 118 -3.28 16.36 -8.81
C ARG A 118 -4.36 15.41 -8.29
N VAL A 119 -4.06 14.12 -8.15
CA VAL A 119 -5.00 13.13 -7.58
C VAL A 119 -5.33 13.47 -6.13
N GLU A 120 -4.32 13.83 -5.33
CA GLU A 120 -4.51 14.25 -3.93
C GLU A 120 -5.40 15.49 -3.83
N ASP A 121 -5.10 16.53 -4.62
CA ASP A 121 -5.88 17.77 -4.67
C ASP A 121 -7.34 17.54 -5.11
N GLU A 122 -7.55 16.71 -6.14
CA GLU A 122 -8.88 16.41 -6.66
C GLU A 122 -9.72 15.61 -5.65
N LEU A 123 -9.13 14.61 -4.98
CA LEU A 123 -9.78 13.86 -3.91
C LEU A 123 -10.13 14.75 -2.72
N PHE A 124 -9.19 15.60 -2.28
CA PHE A 124 -9.42 16.54 -1.18
C PHE A 124 -10.53 17.54 -1.51
N ARG A 125 -10.52 18.09 -2.74
CA ARG A 125 -11.58 18.98 -3.20
C ARG A 125 -12.93 18.27 -3.24
N PHE A 126 -12.98 17.03 -3.70
CA PHE A 126 -14.24 16.29 -3.76
C PHE A 126 -14.78 15.94 -2.37
N GLU A 127 -13.93 15.51 -1.45
CA GLU A 127 -14.28 15.29 -0.05
C GLU A 127 -14.91 16.54 0.57
N ARG A 128 -14.31 17.72 0.37
CA ARG A 128 -14.84 18.99 0.88
C ARG A 128 -16.20 19.35 0.28
N ILE A 129 -16.41 19.07 -1.00
CA ILE A 129 -17.71 19.29 -1.66
C ILE A 129 -18.78 18.38 -1.04
N VAL A 130 -18.46 17.10 -0.82
CA VAL A 130 -19.36 16.14 -0.18
C VAL A 130 -19.65 16.55 1.26
N ALA A 131 -18.65 17.00 2.01
CA ALA A 131 -18.82 17.45 3.39
C ALA A 131 -19.66 18.73 3.51
N ALA A 132 -19.60 19.62 2.51
CA ALA A 132 -20.37 20.86 2.49
C ALA A 132 -21.85 20.68 2.12
N ASP A 133 -22.21 19.54 1.51
CA ASP A 133 -23.59 19.21 1.13
C ASP A 133 -24.09 17.96 1.89
N PRO A 134 -24.88 18.15 2.97
CA PRO A 134 -25.42 17.04 3.75
C PRO A 134 -26.29 16.08 2.94
N GLY A 135 -27.00 16.57 1.91
CA GLY A 135 -27.83 15.75 1.04
C GLY A 135 -26.98 14.84 0.15
N LEU A 136 -25.89 15.37 -0.41
CA LEU A 136 -24.91 14.60 -1.14
C LEU A 136 -24.20 13.57 -0.26
N ALA A 137 -23.76 13.97 0.95
CA ALA A 137 -23.14 13.05 1.91
C ALA A 137 -24.08 11.89 2.27
N ALA A 138 -25.36 12.18 2.52
CA ALA A 138 -26.37 11.17 2.81
C ALA A 138 -26.60 10.24 1.60
N ALA A 139 -26.69 10.78 0.39
CA ALA A 139 -26.89 9.98 -0.83
C ALA A 139 -25.72 9.03 -1.11
N LEU A 140 -24.48 9.45 -0.86
CA LEU A 140 -23.30 8.59 -1.02
C LEU A 140 -23.18 7.53 0.08
N ALA A 141 -23.64 7.85 1.29
CA ALA A 141 -23.64 6.94 2.44
C ALA A 141 -24.85 5.98 2.46
N ASP A 142 -25.87 6.19 1.63
CA ASP A 142 -27.09 5.39 1.61
C ASP A 142 -26.84 3.97 1.08
N THR A 143 -26.62 3.03 1.99
CA THR A 143 -26.43 1.61 1.66
C THR A 143 -27.73 0.89 1.25
N SER A 144 -28.90 1.53 1.41
CA SER A 144 -30.17 0.99 0.90
C SER A 144 -30.36 1.25 -0.60
N ALA A 145 -29.68 2.29 -1.12
CA ALA A 145 -29.58 2.52 -2.55
C ALA A 145 -28.64 1.52 -3.22
N SER A 146 -28.96 1.13 -4.46
CA SER A 146 -28.09 0.24 -5.22
C SER A 146 -26.73 0.89 -5.48
N THR A 147 -25.68 0.08 -5.51
CA THR A 147 -24.31 0.57 -5.74
C THR A 147 -24.21 1.31 -7.08
N GLU A 148 -24.93 0.86 -8.12
CA GLU A 148 -24.97 1.49 -9.44
C GLU A 148 -25.51 2.91 -9.37
N ARG A 149 -26.53 3.17 -8.53
CA ARG A 149 -27.09 4.51 -8.35
C ARG A 149 -26.07 5.46 -7.71
N ARG A 150 -25.35 4.96 -6.70
CA ARG A 150 -24.32 5.75 -6.02
C ARG A 150 -23.10 5.99 -6.92
N LEU A 151 -22.67 5.00 -7.70
CA LEU A 151 -21.62 5.16 -8.71
C LEU A 151 -22.03 6.14 -9.82
N SER A 152 -23.27 6.07 -10.30
CA SER A 152 -23.79 7.02 -11.30
C SER A 152 -23.82 8.46 -10.77
N LEU A 153 -24.00 8.67 -9.46
CA LEU A 153 -23.88 9.99 -8.85
C LEU A 153 -22.43 10.49 -8.89
N VAL A 154 -21.46 9.66 -8.52
CA VAL A 154 -20.02 10.00 -8.63
C VAL A 154 -19.64 10.34 -10.08
N ASP A 155 -20.08 9.51 -11.03
CA ASP A 155 -19.79 9.68 -12.46
C ASP A 155 -20.32 11.01 -13.00
N ARG A 156 -21.54 11.41 -12.60
CA ARG A 156 -22.10 12.70 -13.00
C ARG A 156 -21.38 13.90 -12.38
N LEU A 157 -20.88 13.75 -11.15
CA LEU A 157 -20.20 14.83 -10.43
C LEU A 157 -18.78 15.05 -10.97
N LEU A 158 -18.03 13.96 -11.18
CA LEU A 158 -16.61 13.98 -11.48
C LEU A 158 -16.27 13.72 -12.96
N GLY A 159 -17.20 13.16 -13.74
CA GLY A 159 -16.96 12.74 -15.12
C GLY A 159 -16.38 13.87 -15.98
N GLY A 160 -15.23 13.59 -16.60
CA GLY A 160 -14.51 14.54 -17.46
C GLY A 160 -13.84 15.72 -16.74
N LYS A 161 -13.84 15.76 -15.40
CA LYS A 161 -13.28 16.87 -14.60
C LYS A 161 -12.04 16.47 -13.79
N VAL A 162 -11.87 15.18 -13.52
CA VAL A 162 -10.80 14.61 -12.71
C VAL A 162 -9.99 13.61 -13.51
N THR A 163 -8.84 13.20 -12.99
CA THR A 163 -8.07 12.12 -13.59
C THR A 163 -8.75 10.76 -13.41
N ASP A 164 -8.35 9.78 -14.22
CA ASP A 164 -8.91 8.42 -14.14
C ASP A 164 -8.61 7.76 -12.79
N GLU A 165 -7.44 8.06 -12.22
CA GLU A 165 -7.01 7.60 -10.89
C GLU A 165 -7.91 8.15 -9.78
N THR A 166 -8.21 9.45 -9.81
CA THR A 166 -9.17 10.09 -8.89
C THR A 166 -10.56 9.48 -9.03
N MET A 167 -11.03 9.29 -10.27
CA MET A 167 -12.34 8.69 -10.53
C MET A 167 -12.42 7.27 -9.97
N LEU A 168 -11.37 6.46 -10.14
CA LEU A 168 -11.30 5.10 -9.61
C LEU A 168 -11.41 5.10 -8.08
N LEU A 169 -10.61 5.92 -7.39
CA LEU A 169 -10.65 6.01 -5.93
C LEU A 169 -11.99 6.55 -5.43
N ALA A 170 -12.57 7.57 -6.07
CA ALA A 170 -13.87 8.10 -5.71
C ALA A 170 -15.00 7.06 -5.84
N ARG A 171 -14.99 6.27 -6.93
CA ARG A 171 -15.91 5.14 -7.11
C ARG A 171 -15.73 4.08 -6.03
N GLN A 172 -14.48 3.76 -5.70
CA GLN A 172 -14.15 2.76 -4.68
C GLN A 172 -14.62 3.16 -3.28
N ALA A 173 -14.46 4.43 -2.91
CA ALA A 173 -14.94 4.94 -1.61
C ALA A 173 -16.45 4.75 -1.40
N VAL A 174 -17.21 4.65 -2.49
CA VAL A 174 -18.68 4.54 -2.50
C VAL A 174 -19.15 3.10 -2.68
N SER A 175 -18.49 2.30 -3.52
CA SER A 175 -18.87 0.91 -3.80
C SER A 175 -18.67 -0.01 -2.60
N ALA A 176 -17.55 0.15 -1.88
CA ALA A 176 -17.17 -0.69 -0.76
C ALA A 176 -16.80 0.18 0.46
N PRO A 177 -17.79 0.81 1.14
CA PRO A 177 -17.50 1.70 2.25
C PRO A 177 -16.94 0.98 3.49
N ARG A 178 -17.11 -0.35 3.60
CA ARG A 178 -16.64 -1.16 4.75
C ARG A 178 -17.09 -0.61 6.12
N GLY A 179 -18.30 -0.01 6.13
CA GLY A 179 -18.89 0.68 7.28
C GLY A 179 -18.34 2.08 7.56
N ARG A 180 -17.44 2.60 6.72
CA ARG A 180 -16.89 3.96 6.80
C ARG A 180 -17.77 4.95 6.03
N ARG A 181 -17.70 6.21 6.45
CA ARG A 181 -18.24 7.33 5.68
C ARG A 181 -17.31 7.62 4.50
N PHE A 182 -17.86 8.24 3.45
CA PHE A 182 -17.09 8.64 2.27
C PHE A 182 -15.81 9.41 2.63
N ALA A 183 -15.92 10.43 3.48
CA ALA A 183 -14.77 11.24 3.93
C ALA A 183 -13.67 10.39 4.57
N ALA A 184 -14.04 9.44 5.45
CA ALA A 184 -13.07 8.56 6.11
C ALA A 184 -12.40 7.57 5.13
N SER A 185 -13.10 7.15 4.07
CA SER A 185 -12.50 6.35 3.00
C SER A 185 -11.46 7.18 2.22
N VAL A 186 -11.81 8.41 1.84
CA VAL A 186 -10.88 9.32 1.14
C VAL A 186 -9.67 9.64 1.99
N GLU A 187 -9.86 9.93 3.29
CA GLU A 187 -8.78 10.19 4.23
C GLU A 187 -7.81 9.00 4.35
N GLY A 188 -8.36 7.76 4.36
CA GLY A 188 -7.55 6.55 4.29
C GLY A 188 -6.77 6.40 2.98
N PHE A 189 -7.35 6.80 1.85
CA PHE A 189 -6.67 6.75 0.56
C PHE A 189 -5.54 7.77 0.47
N LEU A 190 -5.76 9.00 0.96
CA LEU A 190 -4.74 10.03 1.05
C LEU A 190 -3.60 9.59 1.99
N ALA A 191 -3.92 8.94 3.11
CA ALA A 191 -2.90 8.39 4.01
C ALA A 191 -2.06 7.29 3.32
N ALA A 192 -2.68 6.42 2.53
CA ALA A 192 -1.95 5.40 1.76
C ALA A 192 -1.07 6.02 0.66
N ALA A 193 -1.55 7.07 -0.02
CA ALA A 193 -0.77 7.83 -1.00
C ALA A 193 0.46 8.50 -0.35
N ALA A 194 0.25 9.17 0.78
CA ALA A 194 1.33 9.78 1.56
C ALA A 194 2.36 8.73 2.02
N ALA A 195 1.89 7.59 2.56
CA ALA A 195 2.78 6.51 2.99
C ALA A 195 3.63 5.95 1.84
N ARG A 196 3.06 5.84 0.63
CA ARG A 196 3.82 5.43 -0.56
C ARG A 196 4.87 6.47 -0.94
N ARG A 197 4.54 7.76 -0.91
CA ARG A 197 5.48 8.86 -1.17
C ARG A 197 6.63 8.87 -0.15
N ASP A 198 6.33 8.68 1.12
CA ASP A 198 7.34 8.61 2.19
C ASP A 198 8.28 7.41 1.99
N GLN A 199 7.76 6.29 1.51
CA GLN A 199 8.56 5.11 1.15
C GLN A 199 9.39 5.29 -0.13
N GLN A 200 9.13 6.33 -0.91
CA GLN A 200 9.98 6.69 -2.05
C GLN A 200 11.10 7.63 -1.64
N THR A 201 11.12 8.16 -0.41
CA THR A 201 12.18 9.03 0.07
C THR A 201 13.02 8.31 1.10
N ALA A 202 14.25 7.92 0.74
CA ALA A 202 15.17 7.32 1.68
C ALA A 202 16.15 8.37 2.22
N THR A 203 16.10 8.61 3.52
CA THR A 203 17.07 9.45 4.22
C THR A 203 18.28 8.61 4.61
N VAL A 204 19.44 8.98 4.09
CA VAL A 204 20.69 8.25 4.28
C VAL A 204 21.62 9.07 5.15
N ILE A 205 21.87 8.59 6.36
CA ILE A 205 22.79 9.20 7.31
C ILE A 205 24.13 8.48 7.22
N SER A 206 25.17 9.21 6.83
CA SER A 206 26.53 8.68 6.67
C SER A 206 27.56 9.59 7.34
N ALA A 207 28.67 9.00 7.78
CA ALA A 207 29.78 9.72 8.39
C ALA A 207 30.51 10.65 7.39
N LEU A 208 30.51 10.25 6.12
CA LEU A 208 31.14 10.95 5.00
C LEU A 208 30.12 11.11 3.86
N PRO A 209 30.26 12.14 3.01
CA PRO A 209 29.48 12.25 1.79
C PRO A 209 29.61 10.98 0.93
N LEU A 210 28.48 10.49 0.42
CA LEU A 210 28.45 9.35 -0.50
C LEU A 210 28.93 9.78 -1.89
N GLY A 211 29.80 8.98 -2.50
CA GLY A 211 30.17 9.16 -3.91
C GLY A 211 29.02 8.80 -4.85
N ASP A 212 29.07 9.28 -6.10
CA ASP A 212 28.01 9.06 -7.09
C ASP A 212 27.75 7.57 -7.38
N ASP A 213 28.81 6.75 -7.41
CA ASP A 213 28.70 5.29 -7.62
C ASP A 213 28.03 4.57 -6.43
N GLU A 214 28.27 5.01 -5.21
CA GLU A 214 27.63 4.47 -4.00
C GLU A 214 26.15 4.86 -3.95
N ARG A 215 25.88 6.14 -4.27
CA ARG A 215 24.53 6.67 -4.40
C ARG A 215 23.73 5.89 -5.44
N GLY A 216 24.30 5.65 -6.63
CA GLY A 216 23.66 4.91 -7.72
C GLY A 216 23.32 3.47 -7.32
N ARG A 217 24.26 2.76 -6.67
CA ARG A 217 24.01 1.40 -6.16
C ARG A 217 22.91 1.37 -5.10
N LEU A 218 22.87 2.36 -4.21
CA LEU A 218 21.86 2.43 -3.16
C LEU A 218 20.47 2.76 -3.73
N VAL A 219 20.36 3.70 -4.67
CA VAL A 219 19.11 3.97 -5.40
C VAL A 219 18.61 2.70 -6.08
N ALA A 220 19.46 2.01 -6.82
CA ALA A 220 19.08 0.80 -7.56
C ALA A 220 18.60 -0.32 -6.61
N GLY A 221 19.32 -0.56 -5.52
CA GLY A 221 18.95 -1.55 -4.51
C GLY A 221 17.62 -1.22 -3.83
N LEU A 222 17.44 0.01 -3.37
CA LEU A 222 16.20 0.43 -2.72
C LEU A 222 15.02 0.48 -3.70
N SER A 223 15.22 0.97 -4.92
CA SER A 223 14.17 1.00 -5.95
C SER A 223 13.68 -0.42 -6.30
N SER A 224 14.58 -1.41 -6.28
CA SER A 224 14.22 -2.82 -6.45
C SER A 224 13.40 -3.39 -5.30
N ILE A 225 13.60 -2.91 -4.07
CA ILE A 225 12.93 -3.42 -2.86
C ILE A 225 11.56 -2.74 -2.66
N TYR A 226 11.50 -1.42 -2.87
CA TYR A 226 10.32 -0.60 -2.55
C TYR A 226 9.42 -0.27 -3.75
N GLY A 227 9.88 -0.54 -4.98
CA GLY A 227 9.00 -0.51 -6.15
C GLY A 227 8.66 0.89 -6.62
N GLY A 228 9.53 1.45 -7.45
CA GLY A 228 9.37 2.78 -8.01
C GLY A 228 10.67 3.58 -7.94
N ARG A 229 10.58 4.88 -8.22
CA ARG A 229 11.74 5.78 -8.15
C ARG A 229 12.00 6.19 -6.70
N VAL A 230 13.10 5.70 -6.12
CA VAL A 230 13.54 6.14 -4.78
C VAL A 230 14.41 7.40 -4.90
N HIS A 231 14.03 8.44 -4.17
CA HIS A 231 14.78 9.66 -3.98
C HIS A 231 15.66 9.53 -2.73
N LEU A 232 16.96 9.75 -2.87
CA LEU A 232 17.89 9.75 -1.73
C LEU A 232 18.06 11.15 -1.18
N ASN A 233 17.80 11.30 0.12
CA ASN A 233 18.17 12.48 0.89
C ASN A 233 19.40 12.14 1.74
N THR A 234 20.58 12.63 1.40
CA THR A 234 21.82 12.31 2.13
C THR A 234 22.10 13.35 3.21
N VAL A 235 22.27 12.91 4.45
CA VAL A 235 22.62 13.73 5.62
C VAL A 235 23.98 13.28 6.15
N VAL A 236 24.94 14.19 6.24
CA VAL A 236 26.27 13.89 6.78
C VAL A 236 26.27 14.08 8.29
N ASP A 237 26.28 12.95 9.00
CA ASP A 237 26.35 12.70 10.45
C ASP A 237 27.75 12.43 11.03
N PRO A 238 28.64 13.40 11.41
CA PRO A 238 29.97 13.07 11.92
C PRO A 238 29.98 12.22 13.21
N ARG A 239 28.86 12.17 13.94
CA ARG A 239 28.69 11.32 15.14
C ARG A 239 28.45 9.86 14.81
N VAL A 240 28.10 9.54 13.56
CA VAL A 240 27.96 8.16 13.08
C VAL A 240 29.35 7.56 12.93
N MET A 241 29.73 6.66 13.84
CA MET A 241 31.04 5.99 13.79
C MET A 241 31.03 4.85 12.76
N GLY A 242 31.10 5.23 11.48
CA GLY A 242 31.27 4.32 10.34
C GLY A 242 30.01 3.53 9.94
N GLY A 243 29.83 3.38 8.63
CA GLY A 243 28.67 2.71 8.02
C GLY A 243 27.57 3.68 7.57
N ILE A 244 26.44 3.12 7.15
CA ILE A 244 25.31 3.85 6.59
C ILE A 244 24.05 3.48 7.37
N ARG A 245 23.27 4.48 7.77
CA ARG A 245 21.91 4.31 8.28
C ARG A 245 20.95 4.84 7.23
N VAL A 246 20.02 4.00 6.77
CA VAL A 246 18.98 4.36 5.80
C VAL A 246 17.65 4.32 6.53
N GLU A 247 16.91 5.41 6.44
CA GLU A 247 15.54 5.55 6.96
C GLU A 247 14.60 5.76 5.77
N ILE A 248 13.54 4.96 5.65
CA ILE A 248 12.59 5.03 4.54
C ILE A 248 11.19 4.71 5.04
N GLY A 249 10.26 5.67 4.90
CA GLY A 249 8.98 5.61 5.61
C GLY A 249 9.17 5.33 7.11
N ASP A 250 8.57 4.25 7.61
CA ASP A 250 8.68 3.78 9.00
C ASP A 250 9.85 2.81 9.25
N GLU A 251 10.66 2.49 8.24
CA GLU A 251 11.72 1.50 8.33
C GLU A 251 13.10 2.14 8.53
N VAL A 252 13.91 1.54 9.41
CA VAL A 252 15.30 1.95 9.66
C VAL A 252 16.24 0.76 9.41
N ILE A 253 16.94 0.83 8.29
CA ILE A 253 18.02 -0.09 7.92
C ILE A 253 19.34 0.50 8.44
N ASP A 254 19.88 -0.08 9.49
CA ASP A 254 21.09 0.43 10.14
C ASP A 254 22.27 -0.50 9.88
N GLY A 255 23.11 -0.10 8.93
CA GLY A 255 24.36 -0.76 8.57
C GLY A 255 25.58 -0.21 9.32
N THR A 256 25.40 0.51 10.43
CA THR A 256 26.52 1.10 11.19
C THR A 256 27.39 0.04 11.87
N VAL A 257 28.68 0.36 12.04
CA VAL A 257 29.67 -0.53 12.68
C VAL A 257 29.25 -0.88 14.11
N ILE A 258 28.57 0.04 14.81
CA ILE A 258 28.06 -0.15 16.18
C ILE A 258 27.09 -1.33 16.25
N ARG A 259 26.11 -1.43 15.34
CA ARG A 259 25.12 -2.52 15.36
C ARG A 259 25.72 -3.87 14.94
N LYS A 260 26.71 -3.89 14.02
CA LYS A 260 27.49 -5.12 13.71
C LYS A 260 28.28 -5.60 14.93
N LEU A 261 28.87 -4.68 15.69
CA LEU A 261 29.62 -5.00 16.92
C LEU A 261 28.69 -5.45 18.06
N GLU A 262 27.54 -4.82 18.25
CA GLU A 262 26.52 -5.26 19.23
C GLU A 262 25.85 -6.58 18.85
N GLY A 263 25.64 -6.83 17.55
CA GLY A 263 25.16 -8.11 17.03
C GLY A 263 26.17 -9.24 17.30
N ALA A 264 27.46 -8.99 17.04
CA ALA A 264 28.53 -9.92 17.35
C ALA A 264 28.70 -10.14 18.87
N ARG A 265 28.59 -9.09 19.69
CA ARG A 265 28.70 -9.18 21.15
C ARG A 265 27.52 -9.95 21.77
N ARG A 266 26.30 -9.77 21.23
CA ARG A 266 25.12 -10.58 21.61
C ARG A 266 25.24 -12.04 21.17
N ALA A 267 25.78 -12.30 19.98
CA ALA A 267 26.04 -13.67 19.50
C ALA A 267 27.15 -14.37 20.29
N MET A 268 28.07 -13.62 20.91
CA MET A 268 29.18 -14.16 21.71
C MET A 268 28.96 -14.12 23.23
N GLY A 269 27.77 -13.78 23.72
CA GLY A 269 27.36 -14.02 25.11
C GLY A 269 28.20 -13.31 26.18
N VAL A 270 28.73 -12.11 25.91
CA VAL A 270 29.43 -11.31 26.94
C VAL A 270 28.54 -10.13 27.34
N SER A 271 27.82 -10.33 28.45
CA SER A 271 27.14 -9.27 29.22
C SER A 271 28.17 -8.21 29.61
#